data_AF-A0A2G4T6S8-F1
#
_entry.id   AF-A0A2G4T6S8-F1
#
_cell.length_a   1.000
_cell.length_b   1.000
_cell.length_c   1.000
_cell.angle_alpha   90.00
_cell.angle_beta   90.00
_cell.angle_gamma   90.00
#
_symmetry.space_group_name_H-M   'P 1'
#
loop_
_entity.id
_entity.type
_entity.pdbx_description
1 polymer ?
#
loop_
_entity_poly.entity_id
_entity_poly.type
_entity_poly.pdbx_seq_one_letter_code
_entity_poly.pdbx_strand_id
1 'polypeptide(L)'
;CFNCKVTKTPLWRRTPDRKHSLCNACGLYYKQYNHHRPLHVRNKTHTVQMNQECANCHQTQTPLWRKNERGEPVCNACGLYAKLHHRDRPAEMRKTTIQRRRR
;
A
#
# COMPACT_ATOMS: atom_id res chain seq x y z
N CYS A 1 5.15 7.51 -16.52
CA CYS A 1 6.34 6.71 -16.14
C CYS A 1 6.95 6.14 -17.40
N PHE A 2 8.25 6.34 -17.64
CA PHE A 2 8.90 5.84 -18.86
C PHE A 2 8.77 4.32 -19.02
N ASN A 3 9.00 3.56 -17.95
CA ASN A 3 8.90 2.09 -17.95
C ASN A 3 7.43 1.60 -18.06
N CYS A 4 6.63 1.73 -16.98
CA CYS A 4 5.28 1.13 -16.93
C CYS A 4 4.12 1.99 -17.43
N LYS A 5 4.40 3.14 -18.06
CA LYS A 5 3.42 4.08 -18.64
C LYS A 5 2.34 4.63 -17.68
N VAL A 6 2.36 4.29 -16.39
CA VAL A 6 1.42 4.87 -15.41
C VAL A 6 1.51 6.40 -15.39
N THR A 7 0.36 7.05 -15.32
CA THR A 7 0.18 8.51 -15.30
C THR A 7 0.04 9.07 -13.88
N LYS A 8 -0.29 8.21 -12.90
CA LYS A 8 -0.41 8.59 -11.49
C LYS A 8 0.50 7.70 -10.64
N THR A 9 1.21 8.30 -9.71
CA THR A 9 2.14 7.66 -8.76
C THR A 9 2.27 8.53 -7.51
N PRO A 10 2.41 7.96 -6.29
CA PRO A 10 2.54 8.76 -5.07
C PRO A 10 3.83 9.59 -5.00
N LEU A 11 4.84 9.22 -5.78
CA LEU A 11 6.09 9.97 -5.92
C LEU A 11 6.65 9.71 -7.31
N TRP A 12 7.13 10.77 -7.96
CA TRP A 12 7.91 10.69 -9.21
C TRP A 12 9.39 10.60 -8.87
N ARG A 13 10.09 9.66 -9.50
CA ARG A 13 11.55 9.48 -9.41
C ARG A 13 12.16 9.76 -10.78
N ARG A 14 13.47 9.97 -10.84
CA ARG A 14 14.23 10.09 -12.09
C ARG A 14 15.27 8.98 -12.18
N THR A 15 15.65 8.60 -13.40
CA THR A 15 16.82 7.74 -13.65
C THR A 15 18.11 8.47 -13.22
N PRO A 16 19.21 7.74 -12.96
CA PRO A 16 20.49 8.35 -12.52
C PRO A 16 21.03 9.40 -13.49
N ASP A 17 20.83 9.18 -14.79
CA ASP A 17 21.16 10.13 -15.88
C ASP A 17 20.18 11.32 -15.98
N ARG A 18 19.14 11.37 -15.14
CA ARG A 18 18.03 12.34 -15.11
C ARG A 18 17.19 12.45 -16.40
N LYS A 19 17.43 11.61 -17.41
CA LYS A 19 16.72 11.69 -18.70
C LYS A 19 15.27 11.23 -18.63
N HIS A 20 14.95 10.28 -17.74
CA HIS A 20 13.64 9.64 -17.71
C HIS A 20 12.95 9.73 -16.35
N SER A 21 11.65 10.06 -16.39
CA SER A 21 10.78 10.06 -15.20
C SER A 21 10.14 8.68 -14.96
N LEU A 22 10.41 8.09 -13.80
CA LEU A 22 9.89 6.80 -13.36
C LEU A 22 8.85 6.97 -12.25
N CYS A 23 7.84 6.10 -12.19
CA CYS A 23 6.96 6.04 -11.03
C CYS A 23 7.71 5.52 -9.81
N ASN A 24 7.14 5.67 -8.61
CA ASN A 24 7.78 5.25 -7.37
C ASN A 24 8.20 3.78 -7.42
N ALA A 25 7.34 2.90 -7.92
CA ALA A 25 7.61 1.47 -8.03
C ALA A 25 8.74 1.16 -9.04
N CYS A 26 8.73 1.77 -10.22
CA CYS A 26 9.76 1.52 -11.24
C CYS A 26 11.11 2.14 -10.84
N GLY A 27 11.12 3.31 -10.20
CA GLY A 27 12.35 3.94 -9.76
C GLY A 27 13.02 3.23 -8.59
N LEU A 28 12.24 2.73 -7.62
CA LEU A 28 12.78 1.89 -6.53
C LEU A 28 13.35 0.58 -7.07
N TYR A 29 12.66 -0.04 -8.02
CA TYR A 29 13.14 -1.27 -8.65
C TYR A 29 14.46 -1.04 -9.40
N TYR A 30 14.53 0.00 -10.24
CA TYR A 30 15.76 0.33 -10.96
C TYR A 30 16.92 0.64 -10.01
N LYS A 31 16.67 1.37 -8.91
CA LYS A 31 17.71 1.65 -7.89
C LYS A 31 18.26 0.36 -7.26
N GLN A 32 17.43 -0.65 -7.07
CA GLN A 32 17.82 -1.89 -6.41
C GLN A 32 18.53 -2.88 -7.34
N TYR A 33 18.05 -3.03 -8.58
CA TYR A 33 18.50 -4.08 -9.50
C TYR A 33 19.26 -3.55 -10.71
N ASN A 34 19.36 -2.23 -10.87
CA ASN A 34 19.99 -1.55 -12.00
C ASN A 34 19.43 -1.94 -13.37
N HIS A 35 18.19 -2.46 -13.42
CA HIS A 35 17.48 -2.76 -14.66
C HIS A 35 16.00 -2.37 -14.57
N HIS A 36 15.33 -2.29 -15.72
CA HIS A 36 13.92 -1.92 -15.77
C HIS A 36 13.02 -3.02 -15.19
N ARG A 37 12.00 -2.58 -14.42
CA ARG A 37 11.04 -3.47 -13.77
C ARG A 37 10.29 -4.28 -14.81
N PRO A 38 10.33 -5.63 -14.77
CA PRO A 38 9.55 -6.47 -15.67
C PRO A 38 8.06 -6.20 -15.45
N LEU A 39 7.36 -5.88 -16.53
CA LEU A 39 5.95 -5.53 -16.51
C LEU A 39 5.15 -6.77 -16.87
N HIS A 40 4.89 -7.63 -15.90
CA HIS A 40 3.71 -8.48 -16.01
C HIS A 40 2.51 -7.55 -16.11
N VAL A 41 1.75 -7.64 -17.20
CA VAL A 41 0.58 -6.82 -17.52
C VAL A 41 -0.48 -7.05 -16.45
N ARG A 42 -0.33 -6.34 -15.33
CA ARG A 42 -1.29 -6.38 -14.23
C ARG A 42 -2.40 -5.45 -14.67
N ASN A 43 -3.37 -6.02 -15.40
CA ASN A 43 -4.66 -5.40 -15.60
C ASN A 43 -5.09 -4.88 -14.24
N LYS A 44 -5.24 -3.55 -14.14
CA LYS A 44 -5.80 -2.93 -12.94
C LYS A 44 -7.28 -3.34 -12.94
N THR A 45 -7.55 -4.57 -12.52
CA THR A 45 -8.84 -4.91 -11.97
C THR A 45 -8.98 -3.97 -10.79
N HIS A 46 -9.76 -2.90 -10.98
CA HIS A 46 -10.42 -2.23 -9.88
C HIS A 46 -11.14 -3.35 -9.14
N THR A 47 -10.51 -3.90 -8.10
CA THR A 47 -11.16 -4.84 -7.22
C THR A 47 -12.32 -4.05 -6.66
N VAL A 48 -13.51 -4.36 -7.18
CA VAL A 48 -14.80 -3.95 -6.63
C VAL A 48 -14.63 -4.02 -5.13
N GLN A 49 -14.89 -2.90 -4.44
CA GLN A 49 -14.93 -2.86 -2.98
C GLN A 49 -16.03 -3.84 -2.55
N MET A 50 -15.67 -5.12 -2.45
CA MET A 50 -16.40 -6.05 -1.62
C MET A 50 -16.40 -5.42 -0.23
N ASN A 51 -17.55 -5.49 0.41
CA ASN A 51 -17.90 -4.87 1.68
C ASN A 51 -17.03 -5.46 2.82
N GLN A 52 -15.72 -5.24 2.76
CA GLN A 52 -14.73 -5.85 3.61
C GLN A 52 -14.61 -4.98 4.86
N GLU A 53 -14.77 -5.61 6.03
CA GLU A 53 -14.60 -4.97 7.33
C GLU A 53 -13.42 -5.58 8.08
N CYS A 54 -12.86 -4.81 9.00
CA CYS A 54 -11.78 -5.28 9.86
C CYS A 54 -12.32 -6.25 10.92
N ALA A 55 -11.79 -7.47 10.98
CA ALA A 55 -12.18 -8.47 11.98
C ALA A 55 -11.97 -8.01 13.45
N ASN A 56 -11.06 -7.06 13.70
CA ASN A 56 -10.79 -6.56 15.05
C ASN A 56 -11.56 -5.29 15.43
N CYS A 57 -11.88 -4.41 14.46
CA CYS A 57 -12.48 -3.10 14.78
C CYS A 57 -13.65 -2.71 13.88
N HIS A 58 -14.11 -3.58 12.98
CA HIS A 58 -15.24 -3.42 12.06
C HIS A 58 -15.22 -2.14 11.20
N GLN A 59 -14.05 -1.51 11.05
CA GLN A 59 -13.93 -0.36 10.16
C GLN A 59 -13.87 -0.84 8.71
N THR A 60 -14.67 -0.22 7.86
CA THR A 60 -14.79 -0.54 6.42
C THR A 60 -13.83 0.26 5.54
N GLN A 61 -13.15 1.26 6.11
CA GLN A 61 -12.21 2.12 5.39
C GLN A 61 -10.80 2.00 5.97
N THR A 62 -9.82 1.67 5.13
CA THR A 62 -8.40 1.62 5.53
C THR A 62 -7.51 1.92 4.33
N PRO A 63 -6.36 2.60 4.50
CA PRO A 63 -5.42 2.85 3.40
C PRO A 63 -4.76 1.56 2.87
N LEU A 64 -4.75 0.50 3.67
CA LEU A 64 -4.22 -0.81 3.31
C LEU A 64 -4.95 -1.88 4.13
N TRP A 65 -5.42 -2.93 3.47
CA TRP A 65 -5.90 -4.14 4.14
C TRP A 65 -4.73 -5.08 4.42
N ARG A 66 -4.72 -5.65 5.62
CA ARG A 66 -3.76 -6.68 6.05
C ARG A 66 -4.53 -7.97 6.35
N LYS A 67 -3.80 -9.06 6.58
CA LYS A 67 -4.36 -10.31 7.09
C LYS A 67 -3.74 -10.61 8.46
N ASN A 68 -4.54 -11.11 9.40
CA ASN A 68 -4.03 -11.64 10.67
C ASN A 68 -3.50 -13.08 10.46
N GLU A 69 -3.06 -13.73 11.53
CA GLU A 69 -2.54 -15.11 11.50
C GLU A 69 -3.61 -16.14 11.09
N ARG A 70 -4.89 -15.82 11.34
CA ARG A 70 -6.04 -16.63 10.91
C ARG A 70 -6.43 -16.40 9.44
N GLY A 71 -5.74 -15.49 8.75
CA GLY A 71 -6.04 -15.12 7.37
C GLY A 71 -7.20 -14.13 7.19
N GLU A 72 -7.81 -13.66 8.28
CA GLU A 72 -8.94 -12.73 8.28
C GLU A 72 -8.49 -11.29 7.93
N PRO A 73 -9.34 -10.52 7.24
CA PRO A 73 -9.01 -9.14 6.88
C PRO A 73 -8.98 -8.24 8.11
N VAL A 74 -7.88 -7.51 8.29
CA VAL A 74 -7.73 -6.48 9.33
C VAL A 74 -7.28 -5.15 8.73
N CYS A 75 -7.68 -4.04 9.33
CA CYS A 75 -7.25 -2.72 8.87
C CYS A 75 -5.74 -2.51 9.10
N ASN A 76 -5.15 -1.51 8.44
CA ASN A 76 -3.72 -1.27 8.52
C ASN A 76 -3.26 -1.02 9.97
N ALA A 77 -4.08 -0.30 10.75
CA ALA A 77 -3.74 0.04 12.13
C ALA A 77 -3.81 -1.17 13.07
N CYS A 78 -4.83 -2.03 12.95
CA CYS A 78 -4.95 -3.24 13.77
C CYS A 78 -3.84 -4.24 13.44
N GLY A 79 -3.56 -4.47 12.15
CA GLY A 79 -2.47 -5.38 11.76
C GLY A 79 -1.08 -4.89 12.15
N LEU A 80 -0.83 -3.57 12.13
CA LEU A 80 0.43 -3.01 12.62
C LEU A 80 0.56 -3.09 14.14
N TYR A 81 -0.53 -2.84 14.88
CA TYR A 81 -0.55 -2.93 16.33
C TYR A 81 -0.28 -4.37 16.80
N ALA A 82 -1.00 -5.35 16.26
CA ALA A 82 -0.83 -6.76 16.61
C ALA A 82 0.60 -7.24 16.32
N LYS A 83 1.19 -6.83 15.19
CA LYS A 83 2.58 -7.17 14.87
C LYS A 83 3.60 -6.58 15.86
N LEU A 84 3.34 -5.40 16.41
CA LEU A 84 4.25 -4.71 17.32
C LEU A 84 4.09 -5.15 18.78
N HIS A 85 2.86 -5.41 19.21
CA HIS A 85 2.52 -5.65 20.61
C HIS A 85 2.08 -7.09 20.90
N HIS A 86 2.05 -7.96 19.89
CA HIS A 86 1.62 -9.37 20.00
C HIS A 86 0.24 -9.56 20.64
N ARG A 87 -0.63 -8.54 20.53
CA ARG A 87 -1.99 -8.54 21.07
C ARG A 87 -2.90 -7.66 20.21
N ASP A 88 -4.20 -7.89 20.32
CA ASP A 88 -5.20 -7.13 19.57
C ASP A 88 -5.22 -5.65 19.94
N ARG A 89 -5.58 -4.83 18.95
CA ARG A 89 -5.66 -3.37 19.14
C ARG A 89 -6.86 -3.05 20.04
N PRO A 90 -6.65 -2.36 21.18
CA PRO A 90 -7.74 -2.00 22.08
C PRO A 90 -8.68 -0.97 21.43
N ALA A 91 -9.97 -1.02 21.80
CA ALA A 91 -11.04 -0.23 21.18
C ALA A 91 -10.88 1.27 21.43
N GLU A 92 -10.34 1.65 22.58
CA GLU A 92 -10.09 3.03 23.02
C GLU A 92 -9.11 3.77 22.09
N MET A 93 -8.23 3.03 21.42
CA MET A 93 -7.26 3.60 20.47
C MET A 93 -7.86 3.84 19.08
N ARG A 94 -9.11 3.43 18.82
CA ARG A 94 -9.75 3.56 17.51
C ARG A 94 -9.99 5.05 17.19
N LYS A 95 -9.66 5.45 15.97
CA LYS A 95 -9.97 6.79 15.44
C LYS A 95 -10.92 6.65 14.26
N THR A 96 -11.97 7.48 14.23
CA THR A 96 -12.96 7.52 13.15
C THR A 96 -12.39 8.12 11.87
N THR A 97 -11.53 9.13 12.00
CA THR A 97 -10.94 9.85 10.86
C THR A 97 -9.56 9.31 10.47
N ILE A 98 -9.38 8.97 9.19
CA ILE A 98 -8.08 8.56 8.63
C ILE A 98 -7.22 9.81 8.37
N GLN A 99 -6.16 9.98 9.18
CA GLN A 99 -5.22 11.09 9.02
C GLN A 99 -4.23 10.83 7.87
N ARG A 100 -4.14 11.76 6.92
CA ARG A 100 -3.15 11.73 5.82
C ARG A 100 -1.89 12.48 6.25
N ARG A 101 -0.74 11.81 6.22
CA ARG A 101 0.57 12.46 6.42
C ARG A 101 1.09 12.99 5.08
N ARG A 102 1.62 14.21 5.05
CA ARG A 102 2.40 14.71 3.91
C ARG A 102 3.66 13.84 3.78
N ARG A 103 3.99 13.45 2.56
CA ARG A 103 5.15 12.62 2.22
C ARG A 103 6.16 13.45 1.46
#